data_AF-A7S1U3-F1
#
_entry.id   AF-A7S1U3-F1
#
_cell.length_a   1.000
_cell.length_b   1.000
_cell.length_c   1.000
_cell.angle_alpha   90.00
_cell.angle_beta   90.00
_cell.angle_gamma   90.00
#
_symmetry.space_group_name_H-M   'P 1'
#
loop_
_entity.id
_entity.type
_entity.pdbx_description
1 polymer ?
#
loop_
_entity_poly.entity_id
_entity_poly.type
_entity_poly.pdbx_seq_one_letter_code
_entity_poly.pdbx_strand_id
1 'polypeptide(L)'
;MACGVLASASKASPVPYKDVKCKQYPPPAHGQIVCERRDSSKDVHCRVSCNLYYDFEFLAAPDYICSDLDGKWSTQPAALTLPWPNCKIYTRGEPVP
;
A
#
# COMPACT_ATOMS: atom_id res chain seq x y z
N MET A 1 -5.71 34.89 6.62
CA MET A 1 -6.52 33.66 6.50
C MET A 1 -5.72 32.53 7.12
N ALA A 2 -6.11 32.07 8.31
CA ALA A 2 -5.50 30.94 8.97
C ALA A 2 -6.15 29.66 8.44
N CYS A 3 -5.33 28.65 8.10
CA CYS A 3 -5.80 27.27 8.08
C CYS A 3 -4.78 26.48 8.90
N GLY A 4 -5.08 26.36 10.20
CA GLY A 4 -4.40 25.43 11.07
C GLY A 4 -4.84 24.02 10.72
N VAL A 5 -3.87 23.13 10.58
CA VAL A 5 -4.10 21.71 10.81
C VAL A 5 -3.04 21.29 11.81
N LEU A 6 -3.48 21.02 13.04
CA LEU A 6 -2.70 20.26 14.01
C LEU A 6 -2.51 18.87 13.43
N ALA A 7 -1.44 18.69 12.64
CA ALA A 7 -0.96 17.37 12.33
C ALA A 7 -0.36 16.83 13.63
N SER A 8 -1.18 16.08 14.38
CA SER A 8 -0.66 15.04 15.28
C SER A 8 0.07 14.05 14.38
N ALA A 9 1.33 14.36 14.05
CA ALA A 9 2.14 13.58 13.15
C ALA A 9 2.42 12.25 13.86
N SER A 10 1.62 11.24 13.57
CA SER A 10 2.04 9.85 13.72
C SER A 10 3.35 9.73 12.95
N LYS A 11 4.41 9.64 13.74
CA LYS A 11 5.81 9.47 13.39
C LYS A 11 6.01 8.32 12.37
N ALA A 12 5.74 8.61 11.10
CA ALA A 12 5.91 7.69 10.00
C ALA A 12 6.89 8.33 9.01
N SER A 13 7.96 7.61 8.70
CA SER A 13 9.00 8.07 7.79
C SER A 13 8.78 7.43 6.41
N PRO A 14 8.73 8.21 5.31
CA PRO A 14 8.59 7.66 3.98
C PRO A 14 9.80 6.78 3.64
N VAL A 15 9.55 5.63 3.00
CA VAL A 15 10.57 4.68 2.56
C VAL A 15 10.44 4.49 1.05
N PRO A 16 11.50 4.72 0.25
CA PRO A 16 11.46 4.37 -1.17
C PRO A 16 11.24 2.86 -1.31
N TYR A 17 10.29 2.46 -2.14
CA TYR A 17 9.91 1.05 -2.27
C TYR A 17 11.08 0.13 -2.68
N LYS A 18 12.00 0.66 -3.50
CA LYS A 18 13.25 -0.02 -3.89
C LYS A 18 14.17 -0.39 -2.71
N ASP A 19 14.02 0.29 -1.57
CA ASP A 19 14.83 0.10 -0.37
C ASP A 19 14.14 -0.85 0.65
N VAL A 20 12.96 -1.37 0.30
CA VAL A 20 12.23 -2.36 1.12
C VAL A 20 12.91 -3.72 1.00
N LYS A 21 13.24 -4.34 2.15
CA LYS A 21 13.98 -5.61 2.22
C LYS A 21 13.20 -6.82 1.71
N CYS A 22 11.87 -6.77 1.74
CA CYS A 22 11.04 -7.88 1.30
C CYS A 22 11.13 -8.09 -0.22
N LYS A 23 10.68 -9.27 -0.68
CA LYS A 23 10.62 -9.61 -2.11
C LYS A 23 9.97 -8.47 -2.91
N GLN A 24 10.68 -7.98 -3.91
CA GLN A 24 10.20 -6.90 -4.77
C GLN A 24 9.18 -7.43 -5.77
N TYR A 25 7.98 -6.84 -5.75
CA TYR A 25 6.94 -6.95 -6.76
C TYR A 25 6.84 -5.66 -7.59
N PRO A 26 6.41 -5.71 -8.86
CA PRO A 26 6.18 -4.49 -9.63
C PRO A 26 5.04 -3.67 -9.00
N PRO A 27 5.07 -2.32 -9.13
CA PRO A 27 3.90 -1.50 -8.79
C PRO A 27 2.66 -1.95 -9.58
N PRO A 28 1.43 -1.73 -9.05
CA PRO A 28 0.21 -2.00 -9.79
C PRO A 28 0.22 -1.30 -11.17
N ALA A 29 -0.15 -2.01 -12.23
CA ALA A 29 -0.45 -1.34 -13.49
C ALA A 29 -1.54 -0.28 -13.26
N HIS A 30 -1.32 0.94 -13.75
CA HIS A 30 -2.20 2.09 -13.49
C HIS A 30 -2.43 2.41 -12.00
N GLY A 31 -1.43 2.16 -11.17
CA GLY A 31 -1.42 2.55 -9.78
C GLY A 31 -0.02 2.84 -9.26
N GLN A 32 0.06 2.98 -7.95
CA GLN A 32 1.29 3.32 -7.23
C GLN A 32 1.36 2.61 -5.89
N ILE A 33 2.58 2.49 -5.37
CA ILE A 33 2.86 1.96 -4.04
C ILE A 33 3.54 3.05 -3.20
N VAL A 34 3.04 3.25 -1.98
CA VAL A 34 3.58 4.19 -1.00
C VAL A 34 3.94 3.42 0.24
N CYS A 35 5.19 3.53 0.68
CA CYS A 35 5.70 2.83 1.85
C CYS A 35 6.15 3.81 2.93
N GLU A 36 5.85 3.46 4.17
CA GLU A 36 6.23 4.20 5.36
C GLU A 36 6.73 3.25 6.45
N ARG A 37 7.75 3.68 7.18
CA ARG A 37 8.18 3.01 8.41
C ARG A 37 7.54 3.75 9.58
N ARG A 38 6.79 3.07 10.44
CA ARG A 38 6.26 3.66 11.67
C ARG A 38 7.34 3.63 12.74
N ASP A 39 7.59 4.72 13.45
CA ASP A 39 8.70 4.79 14.43
C ASP A 39 8.61 3.76 15.57
N SER A 40 7.41 3.25 15.86
CA SER A 40 7.18 2.21 16.87
C SER A 40 7.48 0.79 16.39
N SER A 41 7.68 0.56 15.09
CA SER A 41 8.03 -0.73 14.50
C SER A 41 9.25 -0.61 13.59
N LYS A 42 10.01 -1.69 13.41
CA LYS A 42 11.04 -1.74 12.36
C LYS A 42 10.42 -2.05 10.98
N ASP A 43 9.18 -2.51 10.99
CA ASP A 43 8.45 -2.95 9.83
C ASP A 43 8.08 -1.78 8.90
N VAL A 44 8.05 -2.08 7.61
CA VAL A 44 7.65 -1.13 6.59
C VAL A 44 6.24 -1.46 6.15
N HIS A 45 5.36 -0.48 6.28
CA HIS A 45 3.95 -0.56 5.90
C HIS A 45 3.81 0.06 4.52
N CYS A 46 3.28 -0.70 3.56
CA CYS A 46 3.07 -0.27 2.20
C CYS A 46 1.58 -0.30 1.86
N ARG A 47 1.13 0.74 1.16
CA ARG A 47 -0.24 0.88 0.66
C ARG A 47 -0.19 1.05 -0.84
N VAL A 48 -1.11 0.40 -1.53
CA VAL A 48 -1.30 0.55 -2.96
C VAL A 48 -2.52 1.42 -3.23
N SER A 49 -2.48 2.17 -4.31
CA SER A 49 -3.61 2.98 -4.77
C SER A 49 -3.66 3.00 -6.29
N CYS A 50 -4.86 2.95 -6.84
CA CYS A 50 -5.09 3.11 -8.27
C CYS A 50 -5.10 4.58 -8.68
N ASN A 51 -4.72 4.82 -9.94
CA ASN A 51 -4.88 6.12 -10.57
C ASN A 51 -6.36 6.46 -10.74
N LEU A 52 -6.65 7.74 -10.95
CA LEU A 52 -8.02 8.20 -11.20
C LEU A 52 -8.67 7.39 -12.35
N TYR A 53 -9.92 6.95 -12.14
CA TYR A 53 -10.72 6.11 -13.04
C TYR A 53 -10.35 4.62 -13.14
N TYR A 54 -9.37 4.16 -12.35
CA TYR A 54 -9.06 2.74 -12.23
C TYR A 54 -9.42 2.23 -10.84
N ASP A 55 -9.83 0.97 -10.76
CA ASP A 55 -10.10 0.24 -9.52
C ASP A 55 -9.32 -1.07 -9.48
N PHE A 56 -9.13 -1.63 -8.29
CA PHE A 56 -8.39 -2.87 -8.11
C PHE A 56 -9.11 -4.05 -8.76
N GLU A 57 -8.37 -4.93 -9.44
CA GLU A 57 -8.91 -6.13 -10.08
C GLU A 57 -9.53 -7.14 -9.09
N PHE A 58 -9.05 -7.13 -7.85
CA PHE A 58 -9.57 -7.90 -6.71
C PHE A 58 -9.27 -7.12 -5.42
N LEU A 59 -9.85 -7.56 -4.30
CA LEU A 59 -9.70 -6.88 -3.00
C LEU A 59 -8.22 -6.72 -2.60
N ALA A 60 -7.74 -5.49 -2.61
CA ALA A 60 -6.41 -5.13 -2.13
C ALA A 60 -6.36 -5.14 -0.60
N ALA A 61 -5.19 -5.45 -0.04
CA ALA A 61 -4.99 -5.26 1.39
C ALA A 61 -4.88 -3.76 1.72
N PRO A 62 -5.60 -3.28 2.75
CA PRO A 62 -5.41 -1.93 3.28
C PRO A 62 -3.97 -1.65 3.74
N ASP A 63 -3.25 -2.68 4.18
CA ASP A 63 -1.87 -2.57 4.64
C ASP A 63 -1.06 -3.83 4.27
N TYR A 64 0.05 -3.62 3.56
CA TYR A 64 1.05 -4.64 3.23
C TYR A 64 2.27 -4.41 4.12
N ILE A 65 2.54 -5.34 5.02
CA ILE A 65 3.56 -5.19 6.06
C ILE A 65 4.76 -6.03 5.67
N CYS A 66 5.88 -5.36 5.43
CA CYS A 66 7.19 -5.98 5.28
C CYS A 66 7.87 -6.02 6.64
N SER A 67 8.04 -7.23 7.18
CA SER A 67 8.79 -7.42 8.43
C SER A 67 10.29 -7.27 8.17
N ASP A 68 10.94 -6.36 8.90
CA ASP A 68 12.38 -6.10 8.74
C ASP A 68 13.24 -7.26 9.29
N LEU A 69 12.66 -8.09 10.17
CA LEU A 69 13.33 -9.21 10.84
C LEU A 69 13.53 -10.42 9.91
N ASP A 70 12.51 -10.79 9.14
CA ASP A 70 12.50 -11.99 8.30
C ASP A 70 12.36 -11.69 6.80
N GLY A 71 12.16 -10.42 6.42
CA GLY A 71 12.04 -10.01 5.02
C GLY A 71 10.81 -10.57 4.33
N LYS A 72 9.75 -10.90 5.09
CA LYS A 72 8.52 -11.47 4.56
C LYS A 72 7.39 -10.45 4.55
N TRP A 73 6.60 -10.55 3.49
CA TRP A 73 5.35 -9.83 3.36
C TRP A 73 4.25 -10.52 4.16
N SER A 74 3.45 -9.70 4.81
CA SER A 74 2.17 -10.07 5.40
C SER A 74 1.14 -8.99 5.07
N THR A 75 -0.14 -9.28 5.26
CA THR A 75 -1.23 -8.34 4.97
C THR A 75 -2.05 -8.09 6.22
N GLN A 76 -2.66 -6.92 6.32
CA GLN A 76 -3.70 -6.64 7.31
C GLN A 76 -4.99 -6.20 6.61
N PRO A 77 -6.10 -6.97 6.72
CA PRO A 77 -6.22 -8.26 7.42
C PRO A 77 -5.36 -9.38 6.80
N ALA A 78 -5.09 -10.41 7.61
CA ALA A 78 -4.29 -11.54 7.17
C ALA A 78 -4.98 -12.33 6.05
N ALA A 79 -4.20 -13.11 5.29
CA ALA A 79 -4.65 -13.97 4.19
C ALA A 79 -5.19 -13.24 2.93
N LEU A 80 -4.88 -11.96 2.77
CA LEU A 80 -5.07 -11.29 1.48
C LEU A 80 -3.90 -11.61 0.53
N THR A 81 -4.16 -11.45 -0.76
CA THR A 81 -3.28 -11.93 -1.82
C THR A 81 -2.03 -11.06 -1.99
N LEU A 82 -0.93 -11.75 -2.34
CA LEU A 82 0.34 -11.18 -2.76
C LEU A 82 0.70 -11.77 -4.14
N PRO A 83 1.23 -10.97 -5.09
CA PRO A 83 1.38 -9.51 -5.01
C PRO A 83 0.03 -8.80 -4.93
N TRP A 84 0.07 -7.49 -4.65
CA TRP A 84 -1.10 -6.62 -4.76
C TRP A 84 -1.73 -6.67 -6.17
N PRO A 85 -3.04 -6.39 -6.28
CA PRO A 85 -3.74 -6.35 -7.56
C PRO A 85 -3.22 -5.23 -8.47
N ASN A 86 -3.38 -5.43 -9.78
CA ASN A 86 -3.32 -4.32 -10.72
C ASN A 86 -4.61 -3.49 -10.66
N CYS A 87 -4.57 -2.35 -11.32
CA CYS A 87 -5.73 -1.48 -11.48
C CYS A 87 -6.26 -1.56 -12.90
N LYS A 88 -7.58 -1.66 -13.05
CA LYS A 88 -8.26 -1.69 -14.35
C LYS A 88 -9.47 -0.75 -14.37
N ILE A 89 -9.95 -0.45 -15.57
CA ILE A 89 -11.21 0.27 -15.75
C ILE A 89 -12.35 -0.76 -15.74
N TYR A 90 -13.41 -0.48 -15.00
CA TYR A 90 -14.62 -1.29 -14.98
C TYR A 90 -15.64 -0.75 -15.98
N THR A 91 -16.26 -1.67 -16.73
CA THR A 91 -17.33 -1.29 -17.66
C THR A 91 -18.66 -1.10 -16.93
N ARG A 92 -19.59 -0.36 -17.54
CA ARG A 92 -20.90 -0.12 -16.93
C ARG A 92 -21.63 -1.45 -16.69
N GLY A 93 -21.95 -1.72 -15.43
CA GLY A 93 -22.65 -2.94 -15.00
C GLY A 93 -21.72 -4.04 -14.47
N GLU A 94 -20.40 -3.85 -14.53
CA GLU A 94 -19.44 -4.74 -13.88
C GLU A 94 -19.32 -4.40 -12.38
N PRO A 95 -19.34 -5.40 -11.48
CA PRO A 95 -19.17 -5.16 -10.06
C PRO A 95 -17.70 -4.82 -9.73
N VAL A 96 -17.51 -3.75 -8.97
CA VAL A 96 -16.20 -3.39 -8.38
C VAL A 96 -16.01 -4.23 -7.10
N PRO A 97 -14.79 -4.76 -6.85
CA PRO A 97 -14.49 -5.59 -5.68
C PRO A 97 -14.66 -4.89 -4.32
#